data_AF-A0A318IMV8-F1
#
_entry.id   AF-A0A318IMV8-F1
#
_cell.length_a   1.000
_cell.length_b   1.000
_cell.length_c   1.000
_cell.angle_alpha   90.00
_cell.angle_beta   90.00
_cell.angle_gamma   90.00
#
_symmetry.space_group_name_H-M   'P 1'
#
loop_
_entity.id
_entity.type
_entity.pdbx_description
1 polymer ?
#
loop_
_entity_poly.entity_id
_entity_poly.type
_entity_poly.pdbx_seq_one_letter_code
_entity_poly.pdbx_strand_id
1 'polypeptide(L)'
;MKKIFYVFLLLINFSCSSTDDSEIDEQQDPITVASLEISSTSGSILADGSDTVTFSVIARDKNQNTIQNSNFDIYIDGNLHDSSTFSTNTAGQYKVYAKMDLVKSNTITITAEEVQVNLTSISLNANTSLIIADGNSKAELSVIFYDENNSPVDNVDYEIVDNDTVLDNPNLGYTTTVSGIHDLKIQAKGIESNTIQLNARVNVDYPTISVPVIFHIVHFGESIGSGTNLSQGQVTALLDKLNKGFSNQYNSENPNAVDTKIVFRLANLDSNDVQLPEPGINRIDGSTYDDGVPAFPDSFDIANDKKLAINEYWNLGLETIWDPKMYLNLWIGPDQEARGSASLPWIYESYSLDGLVSIPDNSELEPNNDTFPSFWLDTNNALTSTAIIHEVGHSLGLLHVFSNDNCTTSDYCQDTYSYIFNEPNQPCSDNLGGNINDNFMDYTGIYNTFSYEQRERIHHVFEYGLWLNELKNSNK
;
A
#
# COMPACT_ATOMS: atom_id res chain seq x y z
N MET A 1 -24.48 -20.68 43.18
CA MET A 1 -25.42 -19.53 43.18
C MET A 1 -26.24 -19.65 41.90
N LYS A 2 -27.55 -19.96 42.01
CA LYS A 2 -28.69 -19.10 41.61
C LYS A 2 -28.55 -18.45 40.21
N LYS A 3 -29.49 -18.64 39.27
CA LYS A 3 -30.69 -19.52 39.25
C LYS A 3 -31.18 -19.69 37.79
N ILE A 4 -31.74 -20.86 37.47
CA ILE A 4 -32.36 -21.17 36.15
C ILE A 4 -33.85 -20.79 36.14
N PHE A 5 -34.37 -20.53 34.93
CA PHE A 5 -35.77 -20.40 34.53
C PHE A 5 -36.77 -21.25 35.34
N TYR A 6 -38.01 -20.75 35.51
CA TYR A 6 -39.23 -21.52 35.23
C TYR A 6 -40.44 -20.59 35.03
N VAL A 7 -41.25 -20.90 34.01
CA VAL A 7 -42.60 -20.34 33.78
C VAL A 7 -43.59 -21.00 34.74
N PHE A 8 -44.58 -20.27 35.25
CA PHE A 8 -45.80 -20.89 35.75
C PHE A 8 -47.05 -20.03 35.54
N LEU A 9 -48.09 -20.64 34.99
CA LEU A 9 -49.44 -20.12 34.83
C LEU A 9 -50.24 -20.43 36.10
N LEU A 10 -51.09 -19.53 36.60
CA LEU A 10 -52.14 -19.93 37.56
C LEU A 10 -53.42 -19.11 37.41
N LEU A 11 -54.54 -19.79 37.58
CA LEU A 11 -55.92 -19.32 37.37
C LEU A 11 -56.64 -19.15 38.73
N ILE A 12 -57.44 -18.08 38.88
CA ILE A 12 -58.87 -18.12 39.32
C ILE A 12 -59.15 -18.64 40.78
N ASN A 13 -59.97 -18.04 41.67
CA ASN A 13 -61.23 -17.29 41.52
C ASN A 13 -61.67 -16.45 42.75
N PHE A 14 -62.69 -15.59 42.54
CA PHE A 14 -63.74 -15.07 43.44
C PHE A 14 -63.48 -14.61 44.89
N SER A 15 -63.96 -13.39 45.17
CA SER A 15 -64.96 -13.16 46.24
C SER A 15 -65.91 -12.02 45.81
N CYS A 16 -67.15 -12.02 46.31
CA CYS A 16 -68.16 -10.99 46.03
C CYS A 16 -69.08 -10.80 47.24
N SER A 17 -69.26 -9.56 47.69
CA SER A 17 -70.36 -9.18 48.59
C SER A 17 -70.73 -7.69 48.45
N SER A 18 -72.02 -7.46 48.22
CA SER A 18 -72.86 -6.27 48.53
C SER A 18 -72.44 -5.44 49.75
N THR A 19 -72.80 -4.17 49.99
CA THR A 19 -73.57 -3.06 49.36
C THR A 19 -73.52 -1.92 50.40
N ASP A 20 -73.64 -0.61 50.16
CA ASP A 20 -73.79 0.26 48.97
C ASP A 20 -73.46 1.71 49.45
N ASP A 21 -73.15 2.65 48.54
CA ASP A 21 -73.63 4.05 48.61
C ASP A 21 -73.17 4.91 47.41
N SER A 22 -73.92 5.97 47.13
CA SER A 22 -73.89 6.78 45.91
C SER A 22 -72.75 7.82 45.82
N GLU A 23 -72.22 8.05 44.62
CA GLU A 23 -71.98 9.43 44.14
C GLU A 23 -71.96 9.54 42.60
N ILE A 24 -72.22 10.74 42.13
CA ILE A 24 -72.74 11.14 40.81
C ILE A 24 -71.75 10.87 39.64
N ASP A 25 -72.25 10.30 38.55
CA ASP A 25 -71.53 10.12 37.28
C ASP A 25 -71.66 11.36 36.39
N GLU A 26 -70.62 12.23 36.39
CA GLU A 26 -70.42 13.17 35.27
C GLU A 26 -69.78 12.40 34.10
N GLN A 27 -70.64 11.84 33.27
CA GLN A 27 -70.26 11.16 32.04
C GLN A 27 -69.59 12.15 31.07
N GLN A 28 -68.27 12.29 31.17
CA GLN A 28 -67.48 13.11 30.28
C GLN A 28 -67.51 12.49 28.87
N ASP A 29 -68.13 13.19 27.91
CA ASP A 29 -68.18 12.77 26.50
C ASP A 29 -66.77 12.41 26.01
N PRO A 30 -66.61 11.35 25.18
CA PRO A 30 -65.33 11.02 24.59
C PRO A 30 -64.81 12.23 23.80
N ILE A 31 -63.59 12.66 24.11
CA ILE A 31 -62.96 13.85 23.54
C ILE A 31 -62.87 13.68 22.02
N THR A 32 -63.82 14.29 21.31
CA THR A 32 -63.92 14.17 19.85
C THR A 32 -63.18 15.33 19.20
N VAL A 33 -62.14 14.99 18.43
CA VAL A 33 -61.37 15.94 17.62
C VAL A 33 -62.32 16.65 16.65
N ALA A 34 -62.38 17.97 16.72
CA ALA A 34 -63.19 18.80 15.84
C ALA A 34 -62.35 19.50 14.76
N SER A 35 -61.08 19.81 15.06
CA SER A 35 -60.14 20.37 14.10
C SER A 35 -58.69 19.98 14.38
N LEU A 36 -57.88 20.02 13.32
CA LEU A 36 -56.43 19.88 13.34
C LEU A 36 -55.81 21.07 12.63
N GLU A 37 -54.71 21.56 13.17
CA GLU A 37 -53.89 22.61 12.55
C GLU A 37 -52.42 22.13 12.55
N ILE A 38 -51.78 22.12 11.38
CA ILE A 38 -50.34 21.83 11.23
C ILE A 38 -49.60 23.12 10.88
N SER A 39 -48.46 23.31 11.53
CA SER A 39 -47.48 24.34 11.25
C SER A 39 -46.08 23.76 11.15
N SER A 40 -45.13 24.54 10.65
CA SER A 40 -43.73 24.18 10.52
C SER A 40 -42.82 25.28 11.06
N THR A 41 -41.59 24.92 11.43
CA THR A 41 -40.56 25.89 11.84
C THR A 41 -40.08 26.80 10.70
N SER A 42 -40.16 26.32 9.46
CA SER A 42 -39.82 27.06 8.24
C SER A 42 -40.78 26.70 7.09
N GLY A 43 -40.84 27.56 6.06
CA GLY A 43 -41.50 27.27 4.78
C GLY A 43 -40.57 26.71 3.70
N SER A 44 -39.26 26.78 3.92
CA SER A 44 -38.24 26.20 3.03
C SER A 44 -37.09 25.55 3.81
N ILE A 45 -36.38 24.67 3.12
CA ILE A 45 -35.13 24.01 3.52
C ILE A 45 -34.20 23.94 2.30
N LEU A 46 -32.91 23.72 2.49
CA LEU A 46 -32.02 23.30 1.42
C LEU A 46 -32.24 21.82 1.07
N ALA A 47 -32.10 21.47 -0.21
CA ALA A 47 -32.15 20.09 -0.70
C ALA A 47 -30.81 19.34 -0.49
N ASP A 48 -30.21 19.45 0.70
CA ASP A 48 -28.91 18.85 1.06
C ASP A 48 -29.01 17.61 1.97
N GLY A 49 -30.23 17.18 2.29
CA GLY A 49 -30.52 16.04 3.17
C GLY A 49 -30.30 16.29 4.66
N SER A 50 -29.73 17.43 5.04
CA SER A 50 -29.36 17.82 6.41
C SER A 50 -30.21 18.97 6.96
N ASP A 51 -30.52 19.98 6.14
CA ASP A 51 -31.42 21.06 6.53
C ASP A 51 -32.83 20.52 6.75
N THR A 52 -33.39 20.86 7.92
CA THR A 52 -34.48 20.10 8.52
C THR A 52 -35.57 21.03 9.03
N VAL A 53 -36.79 20.82 8.54
CA VAL A 53 -37.99 21.45 9.08
C VAL A 53 -38.64 20.56 10.15
N THR A 54 -39.17 21.15 11.21
CA THR A 54 -39.95 20.44 12.24
C THR A 54 -41.43 20.85 12.14
N PHE A 55 -42.31 19.86 12.13
CA PHE A 55 -43.76 20.00 12.11
C PHE A 55 -44.33 20.01 13.53
N SER A 56 -45.33 20.87 13.76
CA SER A 56 -46.13 20.91 14.98
C SER A 56 -47.60 20.77 14.62
N VAL A 57 -48.34 19.94 15.36
CA VAL A 57 -49.78 19.71 15.14
C VAL A 57 -50.54 20.05 16.41
N ILE A 58 -51.61 20.84 16.27
CA ILE A 58 -52.52 21.21 17.34
C ILE A 58 -53.90 20.61 17.03
N ALA A 59 -54.37 19.74 17.93
CA ALA A 59 -55.73 19.20 17.89
C ALA A 59 -56.66 19.98 18.83
N ARG A 60 -57.90 20.23 18.40
CA ARG A 60 -58.90 20.93 19.22
C ARG A 60 -60.23 20.19 19.28
N ASP A 61 -60.89 20.27 20.42
CA ASP A 61 -62.28 19.79 20.60
C ASP A 61 -63.30 20.77 19.99
N LYS A 62 -64.59 20.43 20.06
CA LYS A 62 -65.69 21.27 19.57
C LYS A 62 -65.81 22.63 20.28
N ASN A 63 -65.20 22.77 21.45
CA ASN A 63 -65.16 23.99 22.26
C ASN A 63 -63.85 24.79 22.03
N GLN A 64 -63.01 24.37 21.07
CA GLN A 64 -61.69 24.91 20.72
C GLN A 64 -60.56 24.67 21.74
N ASN A 65 -60.80 23.86 22.79
CA ASN A 65 -59.77 23.49 23.76
C ASN A 65 -58.73 22.58 23.10
N THR A 66 -57.45 22.81 23.39
CA THR A 66 -56.36 21.95 22.90
C THR A 66 -56.41 20.56 23.55
N ILE A 67 -56.49 19.52 22.72
CA ILE A 67 -56.47 18.12 23.15
C ILE A 67 -55.01 17.75 23.45
N GLN A 68 -54.72 17.45 24.71
CA GLN A 68 -53.37 17.03 25.14
C GLN A 68 -53.12 15.56 24.76
N ASN A 69 -51.86 15.21 24.48
CA ASN A 69 -51.42 13.84 24.14
C ASN A 69 -52.16 13.21 22.95
N SER A 70 -52.50 14.00 21.93
CA SER A 70 -53.06 13.49 20.68
C SER A 70 -51.98 12.83 19.80
N ASN A 71 -52.19 11.55 19.43
CA ASN A 71 -51.42 10.90 18.37
C ASN A 71 -51.97 11.32 16.99
N PHE A 72 -51.08 11.65 16.07
CA PHE A 72 -51.43 12.06 14.71
C PHE A 72 -50.44 11.49 13.71
N ASP A 73 -50.93 11.23 12.50
CA ASP A 73 -50.13 10.77 11.37
C ASP A 73 -49.77 11.99 10.50
N ILE A 74 -48.49 12.18 10.20
CA ILE A 74 -48.03 13.18 9.22
C ILE A 74 -47.95 12.51 7.84
N TYR A 75 -48.38 13.25 6.81
CA TYR A 75 -48.29 12.81 5.41
C TYR A 75 -47.53 13.84 4.58
N ILE A 76 -46.59 13.37 3.75
CA ILE A 76 -45.85 14.16 2.77
C ILE A 76 -46.19 13.65 1.37
N ASP A 77 -46.76 14.52 0.55
CA ASP A 77 -47.29 14.24 -0.80
C ASP A 77 -48.25 13.03 -0.88
N GLY A 78 -48.88 12.71 0.26
CA GLY A 78 -49.86 11.63 0.39
C GLY A 78 -49.31 10.33 0.98
N ASN A 79 -47.99 10.20 1.15
CA ASN A 79 -47.36 9.07 1.83
C ASN A 79 -47.26 9.34 3.33
N LEU A 80 -47.41 8.30 4.16
CA LEU A 80 -47.20 8.39 5.61
C LEU A 80 -45.73 8.70 5.90
N HIS A 81 -45.49 9.57 6.90
CA HIS A 81 -44.16 10.00 7.30
C HIS A 81 -44.01 9.89 8.82
N ASP A 82 -43.11 9.02 9.27
CA ASP A 82 -43.03 8.53 10.66
C ASP A 82 -42.26 9.48 11.62
N SER A 83 -41.93 10.70 11.19
CA SER A 83 -41.19 11.69 11.98
C SER A 83 -41.91 13.04 12.03
N SER A 84 -41.74 13.77 13.14
CA SER A 84 -42.09 15.20 13.22
C SER A 84 -41.09 16.10 12.47
N THR A 85 -40.02 15.56 11.90
CA THR A 85 -39.00 16.31 11.13
C THR A 85 -38.90 15.84 9.69
N PHE A 86 -38.49 16.72 8.77
CA PHE A 86 -38.28 16.39 7.35
C PHE A 86 -37.06 17.12 6.78
N SER A 87 -36.24 16.36 6.05
CA SER A 87 -35.15 16.81 5.17
C SER A 87 -35.20 16.01 3.86
N THR A 88 -34.52 16.48 2.80
CA THR A 88 -34.51 15.82 1.49
C THR A 88 -33.27 16.21 0.67
N ASN A 89 -32.83 15.34 -0.24
CA ASN A 89 -31.81 15.63 -1.26
C ASN A 89 -32.42 16.10 -2.60
N THR A 90 -33.76 16.16 -2.69
CA THR A 90 -34.46 16.44 -3.95
C THR A 90 -35.14 17.80 -3.87
N ALA A 91 -34.69 18.75 -4.70
CA ALA A 91 -35.32 20.07 -4.81
C ALA A 91 -36.77 19.95 -5.30
N GLY A 92 -37.68 20.76 -4.75
CA GLY A 92 -39.10 20.69 -5.10
C GLY A 92 -40.05 21.24 -4.03
N GLN A 93 -41.35 21.04 -4.23
CA GLN A 93 -42.39 21.46 -3.29
C GLN A 93 -43.14 20.26 -2.73
N TYR A 94 -43.09 20.12 -1.41
CA TYR A 94 -43.64 18.99 -0.67
C TYR A 94 -44.89 19.43 0.09
N LYS A 95 -46.03 18.76 -0.16
CA LYS A 95 -47.31 19.08 0.50
C LYS A 95 -47.48 18.26 1.76
N VAL A 96 -47.49 18.94 2.89
CA VAL A 96 -47.54 18.29 4.22
C VAL A 96 -48.89 18.55 4.89
N TYR A 97 -49.49 17.50 5.44
CA TYR A 97 -50.69 17.59 6.27
C TYR A 97 -50.70 16.50 7.34
N ALA A 98 -51.41 16.73 8.45
CA ALA A 98 -51.66 15.74 9.48
C ALA A 98 -53.07 15.15 9.40
N LYS A 99 -53.24 13.93 9.92
CA LYS A 99 -54.55 13.33 10.23
C LYS A 99 -54.59 12.78 11.65
N MET A 100 -55.79 12.78 12.23
CA MET A 100 -56.17 12.01 13.40
C MET A 100 -57.61 11.55 13.19
N ASP A 101 -57.83 10.25 13.27
CA ASP A 101 -59.07 9.58 12.84
C ASP A 101 -59.52 10.03 11.43
N LEU A 102 -60.71 10.64 11.32
CA LEU A 102 -61.28 11.15 10.08
C LEU A 102 -61.01 12.64 9.85
N VAL A 103 -60.33 13.32 10.79
CA VAL A 103 -60.02 14.76 10.69
C VAL A 103 -58.69 14.93 9.96
N LYS A 104 -58.65 15.87 9.01
CA LYS A 104 -57.44 16.29 8.28
C LYS A 104 -57.14 17.75 8.60
N SER A 105 -55.87 18.10 8.79
CA SER A 105 -55.43 19.49 8.98
C SER A 105 -55.51 20.33 7.70
N ASN A 106 -55.21 21.62 7.82
CA ASN A 106 -54.69 22.43 6.70
C ASN A 106 -53.49 21.71 6.03
N THR A 107 -53.22 22.04 4.77
CA THR A 107 -52.02 21.57 4.06
C THR A 107 -51.03 22.73 3.96
N ILE A 108 -49.81 22.51 4.45
CA ILE A 108 -48.69 23.43 4.27
C ILE A 108 -47.81 22.94 3.11
N THR A 109 -46.96 23.81 2.58
CA THR A 109 -45.99 23.47 1.53
C THR A 109 -44.60 23.79 2.03
N ILE A 110 -43.69 22.82 1.97
CA ILE A 110 -42.26 23.00 2.22
C ILE A 110 -41.56 23.06 0.87
N THR A 111 -40.79 24.11 0.62
CA THR A 111 -39.95 24.22 -0.58
C THR A 111 -38.54 23.75 -0.24
N ALA A 112 -38.09 22.64 -0.82
CA ALA A 112 -36.68 22.29 -0.81
C ALA A 112 -36.00 23.03 -1.96
N GLU A 113 -35.13 23.98 -1.63
CA GLU A 113 -34.41 24.81 -2.59
C GLU A 113 -33.19 24.06 -3.11
N GLU A 114 -32.89 24.22 -4.41
CA GLU A 114 -31.74 23.60 -5.05
C GLU A 114 -30.44 24.18 -4.49
N VAL A 115 -29.50 23.31 -4.11
CA VAL A 115 -28.19 23.73 -3.61
C VAL A 115 -27.36 24.27 -4.77
N GLN A 116 -27.40 25.59 -4.97
CA GLN A 116 -26.57 26.31 -5.93
C GLN A 116 -25.11 26.30 -5.47
N VAL A 117 -24.40 25.19 -5.75
CA VAL A 117 -22.94 25.10 -5.57
C VAL A 117 -22.25 26.03 -6.58
N ASN A 118 -21.82 27.19 -6.09
CA ASN A 118 -20.98 28.17 -6.79
C ASN A 118 -19.53 27.66 -6.89
N LEU A 119 -19.28 26.68 -7.76
CA LEU A 119 -17.93 26.20 -8.04
C LEU A 119 -17.10 27.29 -8.74
N THR A 120 -15.91 27.60 -8.21
CA THR A 120 -15.00 28.61 -8.82
C THR A 120 -13.67 28.03 -9.28
N SER A 121 -13.17 26.99 -8.63
CA SER A 121 -11.90 26.34 -8.98
C SER A 121 -11.86 24.88 -8.54
N ILE A 122 -10.97 24.12 -9.18
CA ILE A 122 -10.75 22.70 -8.92
C ILE A 122 -9.24 22.46 -8.80
N SER A 123 -8.81 21.76 -7.76
CA SER A 123 -7.43 21.29 -7.57
C SER A 123 -7.36 19.80 -7.84
N LEU A 124 -6.45 19.37 -8.70
CA LEU A 124 -6.18 17.97 -9.04
C LEU A 124 -4.72 17.64 -8.70
N ASN A 125 -4.51 16.52 -8.00
CA ASN A 125 -3.20 15.98 -7.66
C ASN A 125 -3.17 14.47 -7.94
N ALA A 126 -1.97 13.89 -8.00
CA ALA A 126 -1.76 12.44 -8.06
C ALA A 126 -0.68 12.00 -7.07
N ASN A 127 -0.72 10.74 -6.64
CA ASN A 127 0.29 10.15 -5.75
C ASN A 127 1.65 9.85 -6.41
N THR A 128 1.69 9.85 -7.74
CA THR A 128 2.89 9.63 -8.57
C THR A 128 2.75 10.39 -9.90
N SER A 129 3.86 10.56 -10.63
CA SER A 129 3.86 11.00 -12.03
C SER A 129 4.24 9.90 -13.02
N LEU A 130 4.56 8.70 -12.53
CA LEU A 130 5.03 7.56 -13.33
C LEU A 130 4.16 6.33 -13.08
N ILE A 131 3.66 5.73 -14.16
CA ILE A 131 2.93 4.45 -14.16
C ILE A 131 3.41 3.58 -15.34
N ILE A 132 2.89 2.36 -15.42
CA ILE A 132 3.16 1.41 -16.52
C ILE A 132 1.88 1.26 -17.36
N ALA A 133 2.01 1.25 -18.68
CA ALA A 133 0.91 1.11 -19.63
C ALA A 133 0.46 -0.37 -19.76
N ASP A 134 0.08 -1.01 -18.65
CA ASP A 134 -0.36 -2.41 -18.59
C ASP A 134 -1.84 -2.59 -18.21
N GLY A 135 -2.54 -1.50 -17.86
CA GLY A 135 -3.93 -1.50 -17.40
C GLY A 135 -4.12 -1.82 -15.90
N ASN A 136 -3.06 -2.12 -15.15
CA ASN A 136 -3.12 -2.45 -13.72
C ASN A 136 -2.35 -1.45 -12.85
N SER A 137 -1.20 -0.97 -13.31
CA SER A 137 -0.43 0.11 -12.70
C SER A 137 -1.27 1.38 -12.63
N LYS A 138 -1.35 1.98 -11.44
CA LYS A 138 -2.42 2.90 -11.05
C LYS A 138 -1.90 4.15 -10.36
N ALA A 139 -2.20 5.31 -10.94
CA ALA A 139 -2.07 6.59 -10.25
C ALA A 139 -3.36 6.86 -9.46
N GLU A 140 -3.23 7.14 -8.17
CA GLU A 140 -4.36 7.58 -7.34
C GLU A 140 -4.48 9.10 -7.44
N LEU A 141 -5.55 9.54 -8.07
CA LEU A 141 -5.92 10.94 -8.24
C LEU A 141 -6.64 11.46 -6.99
N SER A 142 -6.45 12.74 -6.68
CA SER A 142 -7.14 13.43 -5.58
C SER A 142 -7.62 14.79 -6.05
N VAL A 143 -8.93 15.02 -5.92
CA VAL A 143 -9.61 16.23 -6.39
C VAL A 143 -10.24 16.98 -5.22
N ILE A 144 -10.11 18.32 -5.23
CA ILE A 144 -10.82 19.21 -4.30
C ILE A 144 -11.49 20.33 -5.11
N PHE A 145 -12.79 20.53 -4.87
CA PHE A 145 -13.61 21.57 -5.48
C PHE A 145 -13.74 22.75 -4.51
N TYR A 146 -13.68 23.99 -5.00
CA TYR A 146 -13.74 25.18 -4.14
C TYR A 146 -14.82 26.19 -4.55
N ASP A 147 -15.44 26.82 -3.54
CA ASP A 147 -16.38 27.92 -3.71
C ASP A 147 -15.69 29.29 -3.90
N GLU A 148 -16.47 30.37 -3.96
CA GLU A 148 -15.98 31.76 -4.05
C GLU A 148 -15.19 32.24 -2.82
N ASN A 149 -15.29 31.53 -1.69
CA ASN A 149 -14.58 31.79 -0.45
C ASN A 149 -13.35 30.87 -0.27
N ASN A 150 -13.00 30.07 -1.29
CA ASN A 150 -11.97 29.03 -1.22
C ASN A 150 -12.25 27.95 -0.16
N SER A 151 -13.52 27.67 0.11
CA SER A 151 -14.00 26.58 0.96
C SER A 151 -14.23 25.32 0.13
N PRO A 152 -13.86 24.12 0.62
CA PRO A 152 -14.15 22.88 -0.08
C PRO A 152 -15.64 22.65 -0.30
N VAL A 153 -16.02 22.05 -1.43
CA VAL A 153 -17.40 21.63 -1.70
C VAL A 153 -17.47 20.16 -2.07
N ASP A 154 -18.35 19.44 -1.39
CA ASP A 154 -18.61 18.01 -1.61
C ASP A 154 -19.71 17.79 -2.68
N ASN A 155 -19.87 16.53 -3.12
CA ASN A 155 -20.95 16.08 -4.01
C ASN A 155 -21.05 16.86 -5.35
N VAL A 156 -19.90 17.24 -5.91
CA VAL A 156 -19.81 17.84 -7.25
C VAL A 156 -19.69 16.71 -8.28
N ASP A 157 -20.58 16.66 -9.26
CA ASP A 157 -20.43 15.80 -10.44
C ASP A 157 -19.29 16.31 -11.33
N TYR A 158 -18.42 15.39 -11.79
CA TYR A 158 -17.24 15.73 -12.59
C TYR A 158 -16.90 14.67 -13.63
N GLU A 159 -16.15 15.08 -14.64
CA GLU A 159 -15.57 14.25 -15.69
C GLU A 159 -14.04 14.27 -15.55
N ILE A 160 -13.38 13.12 -15.77
CA ILE A 160 -11.92 13.05 -15.91
C ILE A 160 -11.59 13.12 -17.40
N VAL A 161 -10.67 14.00 -17.77
CA VAL A 161 -10.19 14.19 -19.14
C VAL A 161 -8.74 13.76 -19.21
N ASP A 162 -8.39 12.98 -20.23
CA ASP A 162 -7.05 12.57 -20.61
C ASP A 162 -6.77 13.03 -22.04
N ASN A 163 -5.77 13.89 -22.24
CA ASN A 163 -5.37 14.38 -23.57
C ASN A 163 -6.58 14.86 -24.42
N ASP A 164 -7.35 15.80 -23.84
CA ASP A 164 -8.60 16.35 -24.38
C ASP A 164 -9.76 15.35 -24.62
N THR A 165 -9.64 14.11 -24.15
CA THR A 165 -10.67 13.06 -24.26
C THR A 165 -11.29 12.75 -22.90
N VAL A 166 -12.61 12.86 -22.77
CA VAL A 166 -13.34 12.44 -21.56
C VAL A 166 -13.28 10.92 -21.41
N LEU A 167 -12.95 10.44 -20.21
CA LEU A 167 -12.85 9.01 -19.91
C LEU A 167 -14.22 8.38 -19.64
N ASP A 168 -14.49 7.22 -20.24
CA ASP A 168 -15.68 6.41 -19.95
C ASP A 168 -15.55 5.71 -18.59
N ASN A 169 -16.52 5.94 -17.68
CA ASN A 169 -16.53 5.42 -16.30
C ASN A 169 -15.31 5.84 -15.46
N PRO A 170 -15.12 7.15 -15.22
CA PRO A 170 -13.96 7.66 -14.49
C PRO A 170 -13.88 7.09 -13.07
N ASN A 171 -12.69 6.62 -12.70
CA ASN A 171 -12.29 6.32 -11.33
C ASN A 171 -11.06 7.18 -11.01
N LEU A 172 -10.93 7.61 -9.75
CA LEU A 172 -9.74 8.31 -9.27
C LEU A 172 -8.50 7.41 -9.27
N GLY A 173 -8.67 6.08 -9.22
CA GLY A 173 -7.62 5.14 -9.60
C GLY A 173 -7.43 5.08 -11.11
N TYR A 174 -6.63 5.98 -11.68
CA TYR A 174 -6.34 6.06 -13.11
C TYR A 174 -5.35 4.97 -13.55
N THR A 175 -5.71 4.21 -14.58
CA THR A 175 -4.86 3.22 -15.25
C THR A 175 -4.97 3.39 -16.77
N THR A 176 -3.98 2.93 -17.52
CA THR A 176 -3.99 3.00 -18.99
C THR A 176 -3.23 1.81 -19.61
N THR A 177 -3.57 1.48 -20.86
CA THR A 177 -2.81 0.56 -21.72
C THR A 177 -2.13 1.28 -22.89
N VAL A 178 -2.33 2.60 -22.98
CA VAL A 178 -1.63 3.47 -23.93
C VAL A 178 -0.38 3.99 -23.25
N SER A 179 0.77 3.88 -23.91
CA SER A 179 2.02 4.44 -23.40
C SER A 179 2.24 5.86 -23.91
N GLY A 180 2.76 6.74 -23.06
CA GLY A 180 3.12 8.11 -23.41
C GLY A 180 2.77 9.09 -22.30
N ILE A 181 2.72 10.36 -22.67
CA ILE A 181 2.31 11.44 -21.79
C ILE A 181 0.78 11.57 -21.78
N HIS A 182 0.22 11.63 -20.58
CA HIS A 182 -1.20 11.79 -20.29
C HIS A 182 -1.39 13.08 -19.50
N ASP A 183 -1.86 14.12 -20.17
CA ASP A 183 -2.24 15.39 -19.54
C ASP A 183 -3.66 15.24 -18.97
N LEU A 184 -3.76 14.95 -17.67
CA LEU A 184 -5.04 14.73 -17.00
C LEU A 184 -5.62 16.02 -16.41
N LYS A 185 -6.93 16.17 -16.50
CA LYS A 185 -7.73 17.25 -15.89
C LYS A 185 -9.03 16.71 -15.30
N ILE A 186 -9.62 17.47 -14.39
CA ILE A 186 -11.03 17.36 -14.00
C ILE A 186 -11.82 18.49 -14.66
N GLN A 187 -13.00 18.18 -15.20
CA GLN A 187 -13.99 19.16 -15.64
C GLN A 187 -15.26 19.03 -14.80
N ALA A 188 -15.75 20.15 -14.25
CA ALA A 188 -17.04 20.21 -13.54
C ALA A 188 -17.70 21.58 -13.73
N LYS A 189 -19.00 21.60 -14.07
CA LYS A 189 -19.81 22.82 -14.28
C LYS A 189 -19.18 23.89 -15.19
N GLY A 190 -18.33 23.50 -16.15
CA GLY A 190 -17.62 24.41 -17.06
C GLY A 190 -16.32 25.02 -16.52
N ILE A 191 -15.84 24.55 -15.36
CA ILE A 191 -14.53 24.85 -14.78
C ILE A 191 -13.59 23.65 -15.06
N GLU A 192 -12.34 23.93 -15.43
CA GLU A 192 -11.26 22.93 -15.48
C GLU A 192 -10.38 23.03 -14.23
N SER A 193 -9.79 21.91 -13.80
CA SER A 193 -8.69 21.90 -12.83
C SER A 193 -7.37 22.37 -13.46
N ASN A 194 -6.33 22.49 -12.62
CA ASN A 194 -4.96 22.37 -13.13
C ASN A 194 -4.77 21.04 -13.86
N THR A 195 -3.87 21.03 -14.84
CA THR A 195 -3.40 19.79 -15.48
C THR A 195 -2.34 19.13 -14.59
N ILE A 196 -2.41 17.81 -14.48
CA ILE A 196 -1.29 16.98 -14.01
C ILE A 196 -0.76 16.19 -15.21
N GLN A 197 0.54 15.92 -15.23
CA GLN A 197 1.16 15.15 -16.29
C GLN A 197 1.59 13.79 -15.74
N LEU A 198 1.01 12.71 -16.27
CA LEU A 198 1.44 11.34 -16.00
C LEU A 198 2.18 10.78 -17.20
N ASN A 199 3.31 10.11 -16.97
CA ASN A 199 4.01 9.35 -17.99
C ASN A 199 3.73 7.86 -17.80
N ALA A 200 2.93 7.29 -18.70
CA ALA A 200 2.65 5.87 -18.77
C ALA A 200 3.73 5.18 -19.62
N ARG A 201 4.68 4.53 -18.94
CA ARG A 201 5.83 3.87 -19.58
C ARG A 201 5.39 2.58 -20.28
N VAL A 202 6.07 2.23 -21.37
CA VAL A 202 5.76 0.99 -22.13
C VAL A 202 5.90 -0.21 -21.21
N ASN A 203 4.91 -1.11 -21.20
CA ASN A 203 5.05 -2.39 -20.52
C ASN A 203 6.00 -3.31 -21.31
N VAL A 204 7.30 -3.25 -20.99
CA VAL A 204 8.32 -4.13 -21.58
C VAL A 204 8.27 -5.51 -20.91
N ASP A 205 8.08 -6.55 -21.73
CA ASP A 205 8.17 -7.95 -21.33
C ASP A 205 9.58 -8.49 -21.61
N TYR A 206 10.28 -8.89 -20.54
CA TYR A 206 11.64 -9.42 -20.61
C TYR A 206 11.64 -10.97 -20.58
N PRO A 207 12.54 -11.64 -21.32
CA PRO A 207 12.76 -13.06 -21.15
C PRO A 207 13.26 -13.36 -19.73
N THR A 208 12.80 -14.48 -19.16
CA THR A 208 13.26 -14.90 -17.82
C THR A 208 14.72 -15.32 -17.83
N ILE A 209 15.55 -14.67 -17.00
CA ILE A 209 16.93 -15.05 -16.76
C ILE A 209 16.95 -16.01 -15.56
N SER A 210 17.53 -17.20 -15.75
CA SER A 210 17.57 -18.23 -14.71
C SER A 210 18.97 -18.41 -14.12
N VAL A 211 19.17 -17.85 -12.94
CA VAL A 211 20.48 -17.69 -12.31
C VAL A 211 20.80 -18.87 -11.38
N PRO A 212 21.86 -19.65 -11.64
CA PRO A 212 22.34 -20.64 -10.67
C PRO A 212 22.99 -19.95 -9.47
N VAL A 213 22.58 -20.37 -8.27
CA VAL A 213 23.06 -19.86 -6.99
C VAL A 213 23.80 -20.96 -6.23
N ILE A 214 24.96 -20.61 -5.68
CA ILE A 214 25.67 -21.41 -4.68
C ILE A 214 25.70 -20.65 -3.35
N PHE A 215 25.14 -21.26 -2.32
CA PHE A 215 25.20 -20.75 -0.95
C PHE A 215 26.43 -21.35 -0.26
N HIS A 216 27.38 -20.48 0.08
CA HIS A 216 28.56 -20.82 0.85
C HIS A 216 28.22 -20.70 2.34
N ILE A 217 27.82 -21.82 2.94
CA ILE A 217 27.37 -21.90 4.34
C ILE A 217 28.58 -22.07 5.26
N VAL A 218 28.89 -21.03 6.04
CA VAL A 218 30.07 -20.98 6.91
C VAL A 218 29.71 -21.40 8.35
N HIS A 219 30.40 -22.44 8.85
CA HIS A 219 30.13 -23.05 10.14
C HIS A 219 31.39 -23.27 10.99
N PHE A 220 31.22 -23.56 12.28
CA PHE A 220 32.28 -23.77 13.25
C PHE A 220 32.11 -25.13 13.97
N GLY A 221 31.81 -26.16 13.18
CA GLY A 221 31.66 -27.55 13.63
C GLY A 221 30.28 -27.93 14.19
N GLU A 222 29.27 -27.05 14.09
CA GLU A 222 27.89 -27.38 14.45
C GLU A 222 27.32 -28.50 13.55
N SER A 223 26.35 -29.27 14.05
CA SER A 223 25.59 -30.19 13.21
C SER A 223 24.69 -29.44 12.23
N ILE A 224 24.49 -29.99 11.03
CA ILE A 224 23.57 -29.44 10.02
C ILE A 224 22.18 -29.18 10.63
N GLY A 225 21.63 -27.99 10.37
CA GLY A 225 20.38 -27.48 10.95
C GLY A 225 20.53 -26.80 12.31
N SER A 226 21.75 -26.58 12.81
CA SER A 226 22.04 -25.92 14.09
C SER A 226 23.07 -24.80 13.93
N GLY A 227 22.88 -23.70 14.66
CA GLY A 227 23.74 -22.52 14.58
C GLY A 227 23.80 -21.98 13.15
N THR A 228 25.02 -21.73 12.66
CA THR A 228 25.26 -21.23 11.28
C THR A 228 25.34 -22.34 10.23
N ASN A 229 25.38 -23.62 10.64
CA ASN A 229 25.43 -24.74 9.70
C ASN A 229 24.03 -25.05 9.12
N LEU A 230 23.51 -24.17 8.27
CA LEU A 230 22.13 -24.21 7.77
C LEU A 230 21.77 -25.52 7.05
N SER A 231 20.56 -26.02 7.29
CA SER A 231 20.01 -27.19 6.58
C SER A 231 19.54 -26.84 5.17
N GLN A 232 19.45 -27.85 4.28
CA GLN A 232 18.87 -27.70 2.94
C GLN A 232 17.53 -26.96 2.94
N GLY A 233 16.63 -27.27 3.88
CA GLY A 233 15.31 -26.63 3.96
C GLY A 233 15.37 -25.14 4.32
N GLN A 234 16.36 -24.72 5.12
CA GLN A 234 16.60 -23.30 5.39
C GLN A 234 17.14 -22.58 4.15
N VAL A 235 18.08 -23.20 3.42
CA VAL A 235 18.62 -22.62 2.17
C VAL A 235 17.56 -22.53 1.08
N THR A 236 16.69 -23.54 0.93
CA THR A 236 15.53 -23.45 0.04
C THR A 236 14.59 -22.31 0.45
N ALA A 237 14.36 -22.07 1.75
CA ALA A 237 13.57 -20.94 2.20
C ALA A 237 14.24 -19.57 1.92
N LEU A 238 15.57 -19.49 1.89
CA LEU A 238 16.29 -18.28 1.43
C LEU A 238 16.10 -18.06 -0.08
N LEU A 239 16.17 -19.13 -0.89
CA LEU A 239 15.90 -19.07 -2.33
C LEU A 239 14.45 -18.65 -2.62
N ASP A 240 13.47 -19.19 -1.89
CA ASP A 240 12.06 -18.81 -2.02
C ASP A 240 11.83 -17.33 -1.66
N LYS A 241 12.56 -16.82 -0.65
CA LYS A 241 12.54 -15.41 -0.24
C LYS A 241 13.07 -14.51 -1.36
N LEU A 242 14.23 -14.86 -1.94
CA LEU A 242 14.80 -14.18 -3.11
C LEU A 242 13.82 -14.16 -4.30
N ASN A 243 13.34 -15.33 -4.73
CA ASN A 243 12.45 -15.44 -5.87
C ASN A 243 11.15 -14.64 -5.68
N LYS A 244 10.57 -14.60 -4.47
CA LYS A 244 9.40 -13.77 -4.18
C LYS A 244 9.66 -12.27 -4.28
N GLY A 245 10.84 -11.81 -3.86
CA GLY A 245 11.23 -10.40 -3.96
C GLY A 245 11.36 -9.99 -5.42
N PHE A 246 12.19 -10.72 -6.16
CA PHE A 246 12.47 -10.42 -7.57
C PHE A 246 11.28 -10.66 -8.52
N SER A 247 10.27 -11.45 -8.13
CA SER A 247 9.03 -11.62 -8.90
C SER A 247 7.82 -10.80 -8.41
N ASN A 248 8.04 -9.80 -7.55
CA ASN A 248 6.99 -8.92 -6.99
C ASN A 248 5.83 -9.68 -6.29
N GLN A 249 6.16 -10.67 -5.46
CA GLN A 249 5.19 -11.48 -4.71
C GLN A 249 5.04 -11.06 -3.24
N TYR A 250 5.43 -9.83 -2.91
CA TYR A 250 5.30 -9.24 -1.57
C TYR A 250 4.08 -8.32 -1.42
N ASN A 251 3.22 -8.24 -2.45
CA ASN A 251 2.00 -7.42 -2.49
C ASN A 251 2.27 -5.90 -2.39
N SER A 252 3.21 -5.41 -3.20
CA SER A 252 3.44 -3.97 -3.32
C SER A 252 2.21 -3.27 -3.91
N GLU A 253 1.88 -2.10 -3.36
CA GLU A 253 0.90 -1.17 -3.93
C GLU A 253 1.56 -0.06 -4.78
N ASN A 254 2.90 -0.08 -4.89
CA ASN A 254 3.66 0.88 -5.69
C ASN A 254 3.32 0.70 -7.18
N PRO A 255 2.86 1.76 -7.88
CA PRO A 255 2.49 1.66 -9.29
C PRO A 255 3.65 1.25 -10.19
N ASN A 256 4.89 1.44 -9.75
CA ASN A 256 6.09 1.10 -10.50
C ASN A 256 6.66 -0.28 -10.12
N ALA A 257 5.99 -1.05 -9.27
CA ALA A 257 6.40 -2.40 -8.88
C ALA A 257 6.35 -3.38 -10.06
N VAL A 258 7.45 -4.10 -10.32
CA VAL A 258 7.53 -5.07 -11.43
C VAL A 258 8.09 -6.43 -11.03
N ASP A 259 7.62 -7.47 -11.71
CA ASP A 259 8.36 -8.72 -11.83
C ASP A 259 9.65 -8.44 -12.63
N THR A 260 10.81 -8.61 -11.99
CA THR A 260 12.11 -8.33 -12.59
C THR A 260 12.50 -9.36 -13.66
N LYS A 261 11.76 -10.47 -13.80
CA LYS A 261 12.07 -11.61 -14.69
C LYS A 261 13.39 -12.32 -14.35
N ILE A 262 13.95 -12.11 -13.15
CA ILE A 262 15.08 -12.89 -12.64
C ILE A 262 14.57 -14.02 -11.75
N VAL A 263 14.97 -15.25 -12.05
CA VAL A 263 14.60 -16.45 -11.27
C VAL A 263 15.86 -17.17 -10.81
N PHE A 264 16.07 -17.22 -9.50
CA PHE A 264 17.17 -17.92 -8.87
C PHE A 264 16.85 -19.40 -8.72
N ARG A 265 17.84 -20.25 -8.98
CA ARG A 265 17.77 -21.71 -8.81
C ARG A 265 19.02 -22.20 -8.11
N LEU A 266 18.88 -23.21 -7.26
CA LEU A 266 20.04 -23.88 -6.64
C LEU A 266 20.88 -24.55 -7.74
N ALA A 267 22.19 -24.35 -7.71
CA ALA A 267 23.11 -25.09 -8.57
C ALA A 267 23.08 -26.59 -8.21
N ASN A 268 23.16 -27.46 -9.21
CA ASN A 268 23.19 -28.90 -9.00
C ASN A 268 24.60 -29.48 -9.12
N LEU A 269 25.49 -28.77 -9.80
CA LEU A 269 26.86 -29.19 -10.05
C LEU A 269 27.87 -28.30 -9.32
N ASP A 270 28.93 -28.91 -8.79
CA ASP A 270 30.09 -28.20 -8.24
C ASP A 270 30.99 -27.62 -9.35
N SER A 271 32.04 -26.90 -8.95
CA SER A 271 33.02 -26.30 -9.86
C SER A 271 33.73 -27.31 -10.77
N ASN A 272 33.72 -28.61 -10.43
CA ASN A 272 34.31 -29.72 -11.20
C ASN A 272 33.26 -30.53 -12.00
N ASP A 273 32.03 -30.02 -12.13
CA ASP A 273 30.89 -30.68 -12.78
C ASP A 273 30.42 -31.98 -12.08
N VAL A 274 30.67 -32.11 -10.78
CA VAL A 274 30.19 -33.22 -9.95
C VAL A 274 28.87 -32.83 -9.27
N GLN A 275 27.91 -33.75 -9.25
CA GLN A 275 26.62 -33.55 -8.57
C GLN A 275 26.80 -33.24 -7.08
N LEU A 276 26.24 -32.12 -6.64
CA LEU A 276 26.26 -31.71 -5.24
C LEU A 276 25.43 -32.66 -4.36
N PRO A 277 25.93 -33.05 -3.15
CA PRO A 277 25.15 -33.82 -2.18
C PRO A 277 23.92 -33.06 -1.66
N GLU A 278 24.03 -31.73 -1.57
CA GLU A 278 23.01 -30.80 -1.15
C GLU A 278 22.94 -29.68 -2.22
N PRO A 279 21.91 -29.67 -3.09
CA PRO A 279 21.80 -28.68 -4.17
C PRO A 279 21.93 -27.23 -3.68
N GLY A 280 22.80 -26.49 -4.34
CA GLY A 280 23.12 -25.10 -4.07
C GLY A 280 23.78 -24.85 -2.72
N ILE A 281 24.39 -25.85 -2.08
CA ILE A 281 25.14 -25.68 -0.82
C ILE A 281 26.60 -26.09 -1.00
N ASN A 282 27.50 -25.16 -0.71
CA ASN A 282 28.90 -25.42 -0.37
C ASN A 282 29.08 -25.19 1.14
N ARG A 283 29.65 -26.16 1.88
CA ARG A 283 29.85 -26.03 3.34
C ARG A 283 31.31 -25.73 3.65
N ILE A 284 31.55 -24.66 4.38
CA ILE A 284 32.90 -24.16 4.70
C ILE A 284 33.07 -24.16 6.23
N ASP A 285 34.17 -24.72 6.71
CA ASP A 285 34.60 -24.55 8.10
C ASP A 285 35.31 -23.20 8.23
N GLY A 286 34.69 -22.24 8.94
CA GLY A 286 35.25 -20.91 9.17
C GLY A 286 36.36 -20.89 10.22
N SER A 287 36.58 -21.98 10.95
CA SER A 287 37.43 -22.01 12.16
C SER A 287 38.92 -21.71 11.91
N THR A 288 39.40 -21.72 10.67
CA THR A 288 40.78 -21.34 10.31
C THR A 288 40.93 -19.87 9.90
N TYR A 289 39.81 -19.17 9.68
CA TYR A 289 39.77 -17.76 9.27
C TYR A 289 39.49 -16.82 10.45
N ASP A 290 38.85 -17.33 11.50
CA ASP A 290 38.61 -16.70 12.81
C ASP A 290 39.94 -16.63 13.60
N ASP A 291 40.82 -15.71 13.17
CA ASP A 291 42.18 -15.48 13.67
C ASP A 291 42.29 -14.26 14.61
N GLY A 292 41.24 -13.44 14.67
CA GLY A 292 41.13 -12.28 15.55
C GLY A 292 42.05 -11.12 15.18
N VAL A 293 42.54 -11.07 13.94
CA VAL A 293 43.30 -9.93 13.42
C VAL A 293 42.32 -8.82 13.03
N PRO A 294 42.36 -7.63 13.65
CA PRO A 294 41.39 -6.58 13.34
C PRO A 294 41.56 -6.02 11.90
N ALA A 295 40.45 -5.88 11.17
CA ALA A 295 40.41 -5.33 9.81
C ALA A 295 41.05 -3.94 9.68
N PHE A 296 40.92 -3.11 10.71
CA PHE A 296 41.39 -1.72 10.77
C PHE A 296 42.06 -1.41 12.11
N PRO A 297 42.98 -0.40 12.18
CA PRO A 297 43.71 -0.06 13.40
C PRO A 297 42.85 0.25 14.64
N ASP A 298 41.64 0.77 14.44
CA ASP A 298 40.68 1.11 15.51
C ASP A 298 39.49 0.13 15.60
N SER A 299 39.52 -0.97 14.84
CA SER A 299 38.57 -2.08 15.00
C SER A 299 39.06 -3.06 16.08
N PHE A 300 38.15 -3.89 16.58
CA PHE A 300 38.45 -4.91 17.58
C PHE A 300 37.98 -6.26 17.06
N ASP A 301 38.70 -7.33 17.37
CA ASP A 301 38.33 -8.68 16.96
C ASP A 301 38.81 -9.74 17.95
N ILE A 302 38.17 -10.91 17.96
CA ILE A 302 38.40 -11.98 18.95
C ILE A 302 38.54 -13.34 18.26
N ALA A 303 39.78 -13.83 18.20
CA ALA A 303 40.07 -15.16 17.69
C ALA A 303 39.27 -16.25 18.43
N ASN A 304 38.69 -17.15 17.65
CA ASN A 304 37.85 -18.29 18.04
C ASN A 304 36.52 -17.90 18.72
N ASP A 305 35.97 -16.70 18.48
CA ASP A 305 34.65 -16.30 19.00
C ASP A 305 33.46 -16.77 18.15
N LYS A 306 33.75 -17.36 16.97
CA LYS A 306 32.79 -17.85 15.96
C LYS A 306 32.01 -16.75 15.24
N LYS A 307 32.64 -15.61 15.01
CA LYS A 307 32.15 -14.55 14.12
C LYS A 307 33.31 -14.10 13.27
N LEU A 308 33.05 -13.80 11.99
CA LEU A 308 34.09 -13.28 11.12
C LEU A 308 34.06 -11.75 11.07
N ALA A 309 35.23 -11.14 11.21
CA ALA A 309 35.47 -9.75 10.85
C ALA A 309 35.66 -9.59 9.33
N ILE A 310 35.70 -8.33 8.87
CA ILE A 310 35.69 -7.98 7.45
C ILE A 310 36.88 -8.60 6.68
N ASN A 311 38.07 -8.58 7.26
CA ASN A 311 39.26 -9.21 6.68
C ASN A 311 39.15 -10.74 6.63
N GLU A 312 38.56 -11.36 7.66
CA GLU A 312 38.48 -12.81 7.79
C GLU A 312 37.50 -13.40 6.78
N TYR A 313 36.29 -12.82 6.66
CA TYR A 313 35.33 -13.26 5.65
C TYR A 313 35.77 -12.90 4.23
N TRP A 314 36.55 -11.82 4.04
CA TRP A 314 37.12 -11.48 2.74
C TRP A 314 38.16 -12.51 2.28
N ASN A 315 39.07 -12.93 3.17
CA ASN A 315 40.03 -13.99 2.90
C ASN A 315 39.33 -15.33 2.61
N LEU A 316 38.30 -15.68 3.41
CA LEU A 316 37.46 -16.85 3.16
C LEU A 316 36.77 -16.77 1.79
N GLY A 317 36.22 -15.62 1.43
CA GLY A 317 35.60 -15.39 0.13
C GLY A 317 36.55 -15.63 -1.04
N LEU A 318 37.75 -15.02 -1.00
CA LEU A 318 38.80 -15.19 -2.01
C LEU A 318 39.24 -16.66 -2.18
N GLU A 319 39.37 -17.42 -1.08
CA GLU A 319 39.80 -18.83 -1.14
C GLU A 319 38.68 -19.80 -1.55
N THR A 320 37.40 -19.41 -1.43
CA THR A 320 36.26 -20.34 -1.59
C THR A 320 35.29 -19.98 -2.72
N ILE A 321 35.46 -18.84 -3.38
CA ILE A 321 34.64 -18.43 -4.53
C ILE A 321 34.68 -19.47 -5.67
N TRP A 322 33.51 -19.73 -6.26
CA TRP A 322 33.39 -20.46 -7.51
C TRP A 322 33.21 -19.48 -8.67
N ASP A 323 33.62 -19.88 -9.88
CA ASP A 323 33.62 -19.01 -11.06
C ASP A 323 32.30 -18.20 -11.19
N PRO A 324 32.33 -16.86 -11.03
CA PRO A 324 31.13 -16.02 -11.05
C PRO A 324 30.48 -15.93 -12.43
N LYS A 325 31.18 -16.36 -13.49
CA LYS A 325 30.59 -16.59 -14.82
C LYS A 325 29.62 -17.77 -14.82
N MET A 326 29.69 -18.62 -13.80
CA MET A 326 28.97 -19.88 -13.70
C MET A 326 28.05 -19.96 -12.48
N TYR A 327 28.28 -19.16 -11.43
CA TYR A 327 27.47 -19.13 -10.20
C TYR A 327 27.29 -17.71 -9.64
N LEU A 328 26.10 -17.39 -9.12
CA LEU A 328 25.95 -16.35 -8.12
C LEU A 328 26.39 -16.92 -6.76
N ASN A 329 27.50 -16.39 -6.23
CA ASN A 329 28.11 -16.85 -4.98
C ASN A 329 27.55 -16.04 -3.80
N LEU A 330 26.88 -16.71 -2.85
CA LEU A 330 26.28 -16.07 -1.68
C LEU A 330 26.82 -16.69 -0.39
N TRP A 331 27.70 -16.00 0.34
CA TRP A 331 28.18 -16.47 1.64
C TRP A 331 27.20 -16.12 2.75
N ILE A 332 26.82 -17.15 3.53
CA ILE A 332 25.98 -17.03 4.72
C ILE A 332 26.77 -17.59 5.90
N GLY A 333 27.14 -16.71 6.83
CA GLY A 333 27.94 -17.03 8.01
C GLY A 333 27.62 -16.09 9.16
N PRO A 334 28.35 -16.13 10.28
CA PRO A 334 28.22 -15.14 11.34
C PRO A 334 29.10 -13.92 11.05
N ASP A 335 28.51 -12.72 11.01
CA ASP A 335 29.26 -11.45 10.96
C ASP A 335 29.44 -10.90 12.38
N GLN A 336 30.59 -10.26 12.64
CA GLN A 336 30.89 -9.68 13.95
C GLN A 336 29.84 -8.66 14.45
N GLU A 337 29.30 -7.86 13.53
CA GLU A 337 28.32 -6.78 13.74
C GLU A 337 26.91 -7.15 13.22
N ALA A 338 26.67 -8.43 12.86
CA ALA A 338 25.44 -8.96 12.27
C ALA A 338 25.00 -8.28 10.94
N ARG A 339 25.96 -7.79 10.16
CA ARG A 339 25.73 -7.05 8.90
C ARG A 339 25.42 -7.95 7.69
N GLY A 340 24.91 -7.31 6.65
CA GLY A 340 25.03 -7.76 5.26
C GLY A 340 25.99 -6.83 4.50
N SER A 341 26.56 -7.33 3.41
CA SER A 341 27.29 -6.53 2.43
C SER A 341 27.34 -7.25 1.08
N ALA A 342 27.35 -6.47 -0.01
CA ALA A 342 27.66 -6.96 -1.34
C ALA A 342 28.39 -5.90 -2.17
N SER A 343 29.28 -6.34 -3.05
CA SER A 343 29.90 -5.48 -4.05
C SER A 343 28.92 -5.16 -5.18
N LEU A 344 28.95 -3.92 -5.66
CA LEU A 344 28.36 -3.57 -6.95
C LEU A 344 29.15 -4.22 -8.10
N PRO A 345 28.49 -4.75 -9.14
CA PRO A 345 29.16 -5.28 -10.32
C PRO A 345 29.87 -4.17 -11.11
N TRP A 346 30.93 -4.54 -11.81
CA TRP A 346 31.60 -3.67 -12.78
C TRP A 346 30.96 -3.80 -14.15
N ILE A 347 31.01 -2.73 -14.94
CA ILE A 347 30.34 -2.62 -16.25
C ILE A 347 31.38 -2.32 -17.34
N TYR A 348 31.25 -2.91 -18.53
CA TYR A 348 32.15 -2.57 -19.64
C TYR A 348 31.89 -1.14 -20.14
N GLU A 349 32.95 -0.39 -20.46
CA GLU A 349 32.89 1.06 -20.74
C GLU A 349 32.03 1.41 -21.96
N SER A 350 31.94 0.55 -22.97
CA SER A 350 31.00 0.73 -24.10
C SER A 350 29.53 0.72 -23.70
N TYR A 351 29.21 0.24 -22.49
CA TYR A 351 27.86 0.10 -21.94
C TYR A 351 27.79 0.64 -20.51
N SER A 352 28.55 1.70 -20.21
CA SER A 352 28.59 2.33 -18.88
C SER A 352 27.19 2.60 -18.31
N LEU A 353 27.00 2.28 -17.04
CA LEU A 353 25.77 2.55 -16.30
C LEU A 353 26.10 3.42 -15.07
N ASP A 354 25.36 4.52 -14.89
CA ASP A 354 25.64 5.47 -13.81
C ASP A 354 25.58 4.82 -12.43
N GLY A 355 26.52 5.22 -11.57
CA GLY A 355 26.75 4.65 -10.24
C GLY A 355 27.54 3.34 -10.20
N LEU A 356 27.86 2.73 -11.35
CA LEU A 356 28.74 1.55 -11.42
C LEU A 356 30.15 1.91 -11.89
N VAL A 357 31.14 1.11 -11.46
CA VAL A 357 32.53 1.26 -11.92
C VAL A 357 32.64 0.72 -13.35
N SER A 358 33.06 1.58 -14.28
CA SER A 358 33.32 1.19 -15.67
C SER A 358 34.74 0.66 -15.86
N ILE A 359 34.89 -0.41 -16.64
CA ILE A 359 36.18 -1.02 -17.01
C ILE A 359 36.35 -1.09 -18.54
N PRO A 360 37.59 -1.05 -19.06
CA PRO A 360 37.84 -1.23 -20.50
C PRO A 360 37.28 -2.55 -21.03
N ASP A 361 36.67 -2.52 -22.21
CA ASP A 361 36.07 -3.69 -22.89
C ASP A 361 37.04 -4.86 -23.11
N ASN A 362 38.35 -4.61 -23.07
CA ASN A 362 39.43 -5.58 -23.27
C ASN A 362 40.14 -5.98 -21.96
N SER A 363 39.51 -5.76 -20.80
CA SER A 363 40.10 -6.10 -19.50
C SER A 363 40.16 -7.62 -19.29
N GLU A 364 41.37 -8.17 -19.19
CA GLU A 364 41.61 -9.54 -18.76
C GLU A 364 41.71 -9.56 -17.22
N LEU A 365 40.60 -9.90 -16.56
CA LEU A 365 40.48 -9.97 -15.10
C LEU A 365 40.34 -11.42 -14.63
N GLU A 366 40.73 -11.68 -13.38
CA GLU A 366 40.67 -13.01 -12.77
C GLU A 366 39.68 -12.99 -11.58
N PRO A 367 38.68 -13.90 -11.53
CA PRO A 367 37.64 -13.88 -10.50
C PRO A 367 38.08 -14.14 -9.05
N ASN A 368 39.32 -14.57 -8.80
CA ASN A 368 39.86 -14.92 -7.48
C ASN A 368 40.91 -13.91 -6.99
N ASN A 369 40.76 -12.66 -7.41
CA ASN A 369 41.61 -11.52 -7.08
C ASN A 369 40.74 -10.33 -6.63
N ASP A 370 41.30 -9.12 -6.55
CA ASP A 370 40.62 -7.86 -6.17
C ASP A 370 39.31 -7.52 -6.94
N THR A 371 38.93 -8.30 -7.96
CA THR A 371 37.75 -8.09 -8.82
C THR A 371 36.67 -9.16 -8.64
N PHE A 372 36.69 -9.90 -7.54
CA PHE A 372 35.67 -10.89 -7.23
C PHE A 372 34.36 -10.22 -6.77
N PRO A 373 33.18 -10.75 -7.16
CA PRO A 373 31.91 -10.27 -6.62
C PRO A 373 31.78 -10.73 -5.16
N SER A 374 32.06 -9.84 -4.23
CA SER A 374 31.93 -10.11 -2.80
C SER A 374 30.47 -10.04 -2.36
N PHE A 375 30.08 -10.97 -1.52
CA PHE A 375 28.78 -11.01 -0.86
C PHE A 375 28.98 -11.66 0.52
N TRP A 376 28.41 -11.07 1.56
CA TRP A 376 28.32 -11.68 2.88
C TRP A 376 26.99 -11.30 3.53
N LEU A 377 26.35 -12.25 4.22
CA LEU A 377 25.17 -11.96 5.01
C LEU A 377 25.17 -12.76 6.32
N ASP A 378 24.99 -12.06 7.44
CA ASP A 378 24.81 -12.70 8.73
C ASP A 378 23.68 -13.73 8.71
N THR A 379 23.93 -14.89 9.30
CA THR A 379 23.00 -16.03 9.31
C THR A 379 21.65 -15.68 9.93
N ASN A 380 21.63 -14.95 11.05
CA ASN A 380 20.37 -14.58 11.69
C ASN A 380 19.62 -13.57 10.83
N ASN A 381 20.33 -12.62 10.24
CA ASN A 381 19.76 -11.62 9.35
C ASN A 381 19.16 -12.28 8.09
N ALA A 382 19.91 -13.17 7.42
CA ALA A 382 19.46 -13.99 6.30
C ALA A 382 18.16 -14.75 6.61
N LEU A 383 18.07 -15.39 7.77
CA LEU A 383 16.87 -16.15 8.17
C LEU A 383 15.69 -15.23 8.49
N THR A 384 15.90 -14.15 9.24
CA THR A 384 14.82 -13.37 9.89
C THR A 384 14.33 -12.15 9.10
N SER A 385 15.13 -11.58 8.19
CA SER A 385 14.78 -10.35 7.45
C SER A 385 14.68 -10.58 5.94
N THR A 386 14.43 -9.51 5.17
CA THR A 386 14.52 -9.47 3.71
C THR A 386 15.91 -9.09 3.19
N ALA A 387 16.92 -8.93 4.06
CA ALA A 387 18.25 -8.43 3.69
C ALA A 387 18.92 -9.19 2.52
N ILE A 388 18.67 -10.50 2.38
CA ILE A 388 19.18 -11.25 1.22
C ILE A 388 18.70 -10.69 -0.12
N ILE A 389 17.48 -10.14 -0.20
CA ILE A 389 16.94 -9.49 -1.39
C ILE A 389 17.69 -8.18 -1.68
N HIS A 390 18.00 -7.41 -0.63
CA HIS A 390 18.75 -6.16 -0.68
C HIS A 390 20.20 -6.38 -1.18
N GLU A 391 20.94 -7.28 -0.53
CA GLU A 391 22.34 -7.57 -0.89
C GLU A 391 22.47 -8.20 -2.29
N VAL A 392 21.49 -9.02 -2.71
CA VAL A 392 21.44 -9.52 -4.10
C VAL A 392 21.06 -8.40 -5.08
N GLY A 393 20.26 -7.41 -4.66
CA GLY A 393 20.01 -6.19 -5.43
C GLY A 393 21.30 -5.42 -5.72
N HIS A 394 22.16 -5.20 -4.72
CA HIS A 394 23.49 -4.63 -4.91
C HIS A 394 24.36 -5.47 -5.85
N SER A 395 24.37 -6.79 -5.66
CA SER A 395 25.08 -7.74 -6.53
C SER A 395 24.65 -7.66 -8.01
N LEU A 396 23.47 -7.09 -8.29
CA LEU A 396 22.88 -6.89 -9.61
C LEU A 396 22.82 -5.41 -10.03
N GLY A 397 23.59 -4.54 -9.38
CA GLY A 397 23.82 -3.14 -9.78
C GLY A 397 22.77 -2.12 -9.30
N LEU A 398 21.96 -2.48 -8.31
CA LEU A 398 21.09 -1.55 -7.61
C LEU A 398 21.83 -0.82 -6.48
N LEU A 399 21.44 0.43 -6.27
CA LEU A 399 21.97 1.33 -5.25
C LEU A 399 20.91 1.57 -4.18
N HIS A 400 21.30 2.15 -3.04
CA HIS A 400 20.34 2.62 -2.03
C HIS A 400 19.48 3.75 -2.60
N VAL A 401 18.16 3.66 -2.39
CA VAL A 401 17.21 4.68 -2.89
C VAL A 401 17.35 6.03 -2.18
N PHE A 402 17.94 6.07 -0.99
CA PHE A 402 18.15 7.29 -0.21
C PHE A 402 19.50 7.95 -0.51
N SER A 403 19.54 9.27 -0.36
CA SER A 403 20.76 10.07 -0.44
C SER A 403 21.48 10.16 0.90
N ASN A 404 22.80 10.03 0.89
CA ASN A 404 23.65 10.18 2.08
C ASN A 404 24.18 11.62 2.28
N ASP A 405 23.94 12.53 1.33
CA ASP A 405 24.76 13.74 1.14
C ASP A 405 23.97 14.98 0.65
N ASN A 406 22.73 15.14 1.12
CA ASN A 406 21.82 16.25 0.75
C ASN A 406 21.38 16.21 -0.73
N CYS A 407 20.98 15.04 -1.21
CA CYS A 407 20.47 14.80 -2.56
C CYS A 407 21.52 15.04 -3.68
N THR A 408 22.80 14.71 -3.44
CA THR A 408 23.82 14.66 -4.52
C THR A 408 24.20 13.25 -4.96
N THR A 409 23.98 12.24 -4.11
CA THR A 409 23.85 10.82 -4.47
C THR A 409 22.43 10.49 -4.90
N SER A 410 22.30 9.63 -5.91
CA SER A 410 21.04 9.12 -6.46
C SER A 410 21.20 7.62 -6.74
N ASP A 411 20.11 6.86 -6.77
CA ASP A 411 20.09 5.47 -7.24
C ASP A 411 19.97 5.37 -8.77
N TYR A 412 19.81 6.52 -9.44
CA TYR A 412 19.57 6.66 -10.87
C TYR A 412 18.30 5.94 -11.36
N CYS A 413 17.28 5.82 -10.51
CA CYS A 413 15.94 5.35 -10.84
C CYS A 413 14.92 6.46 -10.50
N GLN A 414 14.35 7.10 -11.52
CA GLN A 414 13.41 8.21 -11.33
C GLN A 414 12.08 7.77 -10.68
N ASP A 415 11.80 6.46 -10.63
CA ASP A 415 10.54 5.89 -10.16
C ASP A 415 10.58 5.29 -8.74
N THR A 416 11.72 5.36 -8.05
CA THR A 416 11.86 5.05 -6.62
C THR A 416 11.58 6.30 -5.77
N TYR A 417 11.41 6.14 -4.45
CA TYR A 417 11.32 7.28 -3.52
C TYR A 417 12.70 7.59 -2.94
N SER A 418 13.24 8.78 -3.23
CA SER A 418 14.52 9.25 -2.67
C SER A 418 14.32 10.37 -1.66
N TYR A 419 15.17 10.38 -0.63
CA TYR A 419 15.15 11.30 0.50
C TYR A 419 16.53 11.35 1.17
N ILE A 420 16.77 12.35 2.01
CA ILE A 420 18.03 12.45 2.78
C ILE A 420 17.99 11.42 3.93
N PHE A 421 18.88 10.42 3.94
CA PHE A 421 18.86 9.30 4.90
C PHE A 421 18.69 9.71 6.36
N ASN A 422 19.43 10.74 6.79
CA ASN A 422 19.39 11.26 8.17
C ASN A 422 18.19 12.18 8.46
N GLU A 423 17.43 12.59 7.43
CA GLU A 423 16.21 13.40 7.53
C GLU A 423 15.07 12.82 6.66
N PRO A 424 14.46 11.67 7.02
CA PRO A 424 13.50 10.95 6.15
C PRO A 424 12.23 11.69 5.70
N ASN A 425 11.97 12.87 6.26
CA ASN A 425 10.88 13.76 5.85
C ASN A 425 11.29 14.79 4.77
N GLN A 426 12.54 14.75 4.28
CA GLN A 426 13.08 15.62 3.23
C GLN A 426 13.26 14.80 1.94
N PRO A 427 12.27 14.74 1.04
CA PRO A 427 12.40 14.06 -0.25
C PRO A 427 13.40 14.78 -1.16
N CYS A 428 14.08 14.03 -2.00
CA CYS A 428 14.97 14.55 -3.04
C CYS A 428 14.20 14.86 -4.33
N SER A 429 14.67 15.85 -5.10
CA SER A 429 13.94 16.38 -6.26
C SER A 429 14.15 15.63 -7.58
N ASP A 430 15.07 14.68 -7.59
CA ASP A 430 15.41 13.82 -8.74
C ASP A 430 14.38 12.72 -9.01
N ASN A 431 13.52 12.42 -8.03
CA ASN A 431 12.64 11.28 -8.07
C ASN A 431 11.17 11.68 -8.29
N LEU A 432 10.64 11.21 -9.43
CA LEU A 432 9.28 11.41 -9.94
C LEU A 432 8.32 10.26 -9.58
N GLY A 433 8.85 9.25 -8.87
CA GLY A 433 8.16 8.06 -8.37
C GLY A 433 7.10 8.33 -7.30
N GLY A 434 6.55 7.25 -6.74
CA GLY A 434 5.56 7.36 -5.67
C GLY A 434 6.19 7.80 -4.35
N ASN A 435 5.45 8.52 -3.51
CA ASN A 435 5.92 8.96 -2.17
C ASN A 435 5.88 7.84 -1.11
N ILE A 436 6.28 6.62 -1.47
CA ILE A 436 6.15 5.42 -0.64
C ILE A 436 7.55 4.85 -0.40
N ASN A 437 7.94 4.76 0.88
CA ASN A 437 9.13 4.03 1.27
C ASN A 437 8.79 2.53 1.41
N ASP A 438 8.90 1.81 0.30
CA ASP A 438 8.64 0.36 0.23
C ASP A 438 9.67 -0.46 -0.58
N ASN A 439 10.76 0.17 -0.99
CA ASN A 439 11.75 -0.47 -1.85
C ASN A 439 12.63 -1.48 -1.08
N PHE A 440 13.02 -2.59 -1.71
CA PHE A 440 13.98 -3.52 -1.10
C PHE A 440 15.37 -2.91 -0.87
N MET A 441 15.74 -1.86 -1.62
CA MET A 441 17.02 -1.16 -1.50
C MET A 441 17.00 0.00 -0.46
N ASP A 442 16.00 0.03 0.41
CA ASP A 442 15.92 0.98 1.54
C ASP A 442 16.42 0.35 2.85
N TYR A 443 16.65 1.19 3.87
CA TYR A 443 16.99 0.82 5.26
C TYR A 443 15.90 1.22 6.27
N THR A 444 14.80 1.82 5.80
CA THR A 444 13.58 2.12 6.55
C THR A 444 12.34 1.76 5.71
N GLY A 445 11.13 1.89 6.25
CA GLY A 445 9.91 1.62 5.48
C GLY A 445 9.50 0.14 5.41
N ILE A 446 8.81 -0.25 4.32
CA ILE A 446 8.17 -1.56 4.15
C ILE A 446 8.76 -2.28 2.92
N TYR A 447 9.92 -2.92 3.09
CA TYR A 447 10.63 -3.61 2.00
C TYR A 447 9.74 -4.67 1.28
N ASN A 448 9.16 -4.31 0.14
CA ASN A 448 8.20 -5.15 -0.59
C ASN A 448 8.34 -5.10 -2.12
N THR A 449 9.17 -4.22 -2.69
CA THR A 449 9.22 -4.03 -4.15
C THR A 449 10.59 -3.71 -4.75
N PHE A 450 10.70 -4.01 -6.05
CA PHE A 450 11.65 -3.39 -6.97
C PHE A 450 10.88 -2.64 -8.04
N SER A 451 11.39 -1.48 -8.45
CA SER A 451 10.75 -0.63 -9.45
C SER A 451 11.04 -1.06 -10.90
N TYR A 452 10.27 -0.50 -11.84
CA TYR A 452 10.48 -0.67 -13.26
C TYR A 452 11.92 -0.31 -13.66
N GLU A 453 12.47 0.84 -13.24
CA GLU A 453 13.83 1.23 -13.63
C GLU A 453 14.91 0.39 -12.95
N GLN A 454 14.66 -0.09 -11.72
CA GLN A 454 15.55 -1.08 -11.09
C GLN A 454 15.61 -2.38 -11.89
N ARG A 455 14.49 -2.86 -12.45
CA ARG A 455 14.52 -3.99 -13.41
C ARG A 455 15.34 -3.67 -14.64
N GLU A 456 15.17 -2.50 -15.27
CA GLU A 456 15.95 -2.13 -16.45
C GLU A 456 17.47 -2.15 -16.15
N ARG A 457 17.88 -1.62 -14.98
CA ARG A 457 19.28 -1.68 -14.50
C ARG A 457 19.77 -3.13 -14.33
N ILE A 458 18.98 -4.00 -13.69
CA ILE A 458 19.32 -5.42 -13.51
C ILE A 458 19.51 -6.12 -14.88
N HIS A 459 18.62 -5.89 -15.85
CA HIS A 459 18.77 -6.49 -17.18
C HIS A 459 19.97 -5.94 -17.95
N HIS A 460 20.25 -4.64 -17.84
CA HIS A 460 21.47 -4.04 -18.41
C HIS A 460 22.74 -4.66 -17.82
N VAL A 461 22.75 -4.92 -16.50
CA VAL A 461 23.84 -5.60 -15.79
C VAL A 461 23.97 -7.07 -16.22
N PHE A 462 22.89 -7.80 -16.45
CA PHE A 462 22.96 -9.14 -17.06
C PHE A 462 23.34 -9.10 -18.56
N GLU A 463 23.24 -7.97 -19.25
CA GLU A 463 23.69 -7.87 -20.64
C GLU A 463 25.17 -7.51 -20.77
N TYR A 464 25.67 -6.60 -19.93
CA TYR A 464 27.00 -5.99 -20.09
C TYR A 464 27.86 -5.97 -18.82
N GLY A 465 27.37 -6.50 -17.69
CA GLY A 465 28.12 -6.59 -16.44
C GLY A 465 29.19 -7.67 -16.50
N LEU A 466 30.36 -7.36 -15.92
CA LEU A 466 31.46 -8.31 -15.72
C LEU A 466 30.94 -9.54 -14.95
N TRP A 467 31.27 -10.74 -15.45
CA TRP A 467 30.81 -12.06 -14.97
C TRP A 467 29.32 -12.34 -15.19
N LEU A 468 28.45 -11.35 -14.97
CA LEU A 468 27.00 -11.52 -15.01
C LEU A 468 26.45 -11.75 -16.44
N ASN A 469 27.12 -11.19 -17.46
CA ASN A 469 26.75 -11.43 -18.86
C ASN A 469 27.07 -12.85 -19.36
N GLU A 470 27.99 -13.55 -18.70
CA GLU A 470 28.22 -14.98 -18.89
C GLU A 470 27.24 -15.80 -18.00
N LEU A 471 27.06 -15.39 -16.73
CA LEU A 471 26.22 -16.08 -15.73
C LEU A 471 24.79 -16.34 -16.18
N LYS A 472 24.15 -15.41 -16.91
CA LYS A 472 22.78 -15.60 -17.43
C LYS A 472 22.62 -16.84 -18.32
N ASN A 473 23.73 -17.35 -18.87
CA ASN A 473 23.76 -18.52 -19.76
C ASN A 473 24.21 -19.81 -19.03
N SER A 474 24.52 -19.75 -17.72
CA SER A 474 25.10 -20.86 -16.98
C SER A 474 24.15 -22.04 -16.77
N ASN A 475 24.66 -23.25 -17.00
CA ASN A 475 23.96 -24.52 -16.89
C ASN A 475 24.23 -25.30 -15.59
N LYS A 476 24.99 -24.73 -14.64
CA LYS A 476 25.38 -25.36 -13.36
C LYS A 476 24.21 -25.68 -12.43
#